data_AF-A0A959FSQ1-F1
#
_entry.id   AF-A0A959FSQ1-F1
#
_cell.length_a   1.000
_cell.length_b   1.000
_cell.length_c   1.000
_cell.angle_alpha   90.00
_cell.angle_beta   90.00
_cell.angle_gamma   90.00
#
_symmetry.space_group_name_H-M   'P 1'
#
loop_
_entity.id
_entity.type
_entity.pdbx_description
1 polymer ?
#
loop_
_entity_poly.entity_id
_entity_poly.type
_entity_poly.pdbx_seq_one_letter_code
_entity_poly.pdbx_strand_id
1 'polypeptide(L)'
;MQRIFLLALMLFTTASGLYAQRIIIPEPPIRPPSGGIFELELRDVRIESKIKDGVAVTTLEQVFFNPTQHQLQGSYLFPIPDMVSYKDFTMLINGVET
;
A
#
# COMPACT_ATOMS: atom_id res chain seq x y z
N MET A 1 31.99 23.05 26.74
CA MET A 1 30.62 22.68 27.17
C MET A 1 29.55 22.98 26.11
N GLN A 2 29.46 24.21 25.56
CA GLN A 2 28.40 24.60 24.60
C GLN A 2 28.35 23.82 23.27
N ARG A 3 29.50 23.40 22.71
CA ARG A 3 29.56 22.61 21.47
C ARG A 3 28.98 21.19 21.61
N ILE A 4 29.13 20.57 22.78
CA ILE A 4 28.61 19.23 23.07
C ILE A 4 27.08 19.28 23.19
N PHE A 5 26.56 20.35 23.77
CA PHE A 5 25.13 20.58 23.89
C PHE A 5 24.43 20.75 22.53
N LEU A 6 25.06 21.47 21.59
CA LEU A 6 24.54 21.66 20.23
C LEU A 6 24.54 20.35 19.42
N LEU A 7 25.56 19.51 19.56
CA LEU A 7 25.61 18.20 18.91
C LEU A 7 24.55 17.24 19.46
N ALA A 8 24.35 17.23 20.78
CA ALA A 8 23.32 16.41 21.41
C ALA A 8 21.90 16.84 20.98
N LEU A 9 21.66 18.14 20.84
CA LEU A 9 20.38 18.68 20.39
C LEU A 9 20.08 18.30 18.92
N MET A 10 21.10 18.30 18.06
CA MET A 10 20.97 17.91 16.65
C MET A 10 20.64 16.41 16.49
N LEU A 11 21.26 15.53 17.30
CA LEU A 11 20.92 14.10 17.34
C LEU A 11 19.51 13.82 17.87
N PHE A 12 18.97 14.68 18.74
CA PHE A 12 17.63 14.47 19.29
C PHE A 12 16.53 14.75 18.25
N THR A 13 16.76 15.72 17.34
CA THR A 13 15.77 16.07 16.31
C THR A 13 15.61 15.00 15.23
N THR A 14 16.67 14.26 14.89
CA THR A 14 16.60 13.18 13.88
C THR A 14 15.89 11.93 14.40
N ALA A 15 15.90 11.70 15.73
CA ALA A 15 15.24 10.54 16.34
C ALA A 15 13.69 10.64 16.32
N SER A 16 13.14 11.86 16.26
CA SER A 16 11.69 12.10 16.25
C SER A 16 11.00 11.70 14.93
N GLY A 17 11.75 11.53 13.84
CA GLY A 17 11.19 11.21 12.52
C GLY A 17 10.65 9.78 12.37
N LEU A 18 11.05 8.84 13.23
CA LEU A 18 10.65 7.42 13.11
C LEU A 18 9.32 7.07 13.79
N TYR A 19 8.76 7.94 14.64
CA TYR A 19 7.58 7.61 15.46
C TYR A 19 6.23 7.91 14.78
N ALA A 20 6.22 8.33 13.52
CA ALA A 20 4.98 8.69 12.81
C ALA A 20 4.29 7.51 12.10
N GLN A 21 4.75 6.26 12.26
CA GLN A 21 4.07 5.12 11.64
C GLN A 21 2.94 4.62 12.56
N ARG A 22 1.82 5.36 12.57
CA ARG A 22 0.57 4.89 13.20
C ARG A 22 0.09 3.68 12.41
N ILE A 23 0.08 2.50 13.04
CA ILE A 23 -0.56 1.32 12.47
C ILE A 23 -2.06 1.60 12.46
N ILE A 24 -2.59 1.97 11.29
CA ILE A 24 -4.02 1.86 11.03
C ILE A 24 -4.27 0.35 11.03
N ILE A 25 -5.01 -0.15 12.01
CA ILE A 25 -5.62 -1.48 11.91
C ILE A 25 -6.83 -1.25 11.02
N PRO A 26 -6.77 -1.56 9.70
CA PRO A 26 -7.97 -1.49 8.89
C PRO A 26 -8.98 -2.44 9.50
N GLU A 27 -10.26 -2.05 9.54
CA GLU A 27 -11.34 -3.02 9.70
C GLU A 27 -11.07 -4.19 8.75
N PRO A 28 -11.27 -5.44 9.19
CA PRO A 28 -10.99 -6.59 8.34
C PRO A 28 -11.69 -6.34 7.00
N PRO A 29 -10.94 -6.36 5.88
CA PRO A 29 -11.54 -6.07 4.58
C PRO A 29 -12.74 -6.99 4.44
N ILE A 30 -13.88 -6.43 4.01
CA ILE A 30 -15.05 -7.24 3.64
C ILE A 30 -14.55 -8.15 2.52
N ARG A 31 -14.15 -9.36 2.87
CA ARG A 31 -13.83 -10.37 1.89
C ARG A 31 -15.15 -10.68 1.23
N PRO A 32 -15.25 -10.63 -0.11
CA PRO A 32 -16.40 -11.23 -0.77
C PRO A 32 -16.54 -12.66 -0.25
N PRO A 33 -17.77 -13.18 -0.08
CA PRO A 33 -17.97 -14.56 0.34
C PRO A 33 -17.05 -15.46 -0.49
N SER A 34 -16.23 -16.30 0.15
CA SER A 34 -15.33 -17.23 -0.54
C SER A 34 -16.16 -18.24 -1.31
N GLY A 35 -16.64 -17.83 -2.48
CA GLY A 35 -17.56 -18.59 -3.33
C GLY A 35 -16.87 -19.68 -4.13
N GLY A 36 -15.55 -19.86 -3.98
CA GLY A 36 -14.76 -20.81 -4.74
C GLY A 36 -13.62 -21.42 -3.94
N ILE A 37 -13.31 -22.67 -4.26
CA ILE A 37 -12.22 -23.48 -3.68
C ILE A 37 -10.85 -23.06 -4.24
N PHE A 38 -10.84 -22.12 -5.21
CA PHE A 38 -9.66 -21.71 -5.96
C PHE A 38 -9.57 -20.18 -6.00
N GLU A 39 -8.66 -19.63 -5.21
CA GLU A 39 -8.32 -18.21 -5.22
C GLU A 39 -6.93 -18.02 -5.86
N LEU A 40 -6.71 -16.86 -6.49
CA LEU A 40 -5.36 -16.48 -6.89
C LEU A 40 -4.51 -16.25 -5.64
N GLU A 41 -3.34 -16.88 -5.61
CA GLU A 41 -2.39 -16.71 -4.51
C GLU A 41 -1.62 -15.40 -4.68
N LEU A 42 -1.73 -14.50 -3.73
CA LEU A 42 -0.91 -13.28 -3.71
C LEU A 42 0.53 -13.64 -3.30
N ARG A 43 1.46 -13.54 -4.25
CA ARG A 43 2.88 -13.90 -4.07
C ARG A 43 3.75 -12.74 -3.62
N ASP A 44 3.47 -11.55 -4.14
CA ASP A 44 4.23 -10.35 -3.83
C ASP A 44 3.33 -9.12 -3.80
N VAL A 45 3.67 -8.18 -2.92
CA VAL A 45 3.00 -6.89 -2.78
C VAL A 45 4.06 -5.84 -2.55
N ARG A 46 4.09 -4.83 -3.41
CA ARG A 46 4.88 -3.63 -3.21
C ARG A 46 3.99 -2.40 -3.24
N ILE A 47 4.18 -1.55 -2.23
CA ILE A 47 3.46 -0.28 -2.10
C ILE A 47 4.51 0.82 -2.06
N GLU A 48 4.44 1.75 -3.01
CA GLU A 48 5.23 2.96 -2.99
C GLU A 48 4.29 4.16 -2.96
N SER A 49 4.57 5.14 -2.11
CA SER A 49 3.85 6.42 -2.12
C SER A 49 4.84 7.57 -2.15
N LYS A 50 4.59 8.54 -3.02
CA LYS A 50 5.40 9.73 -3.23
C LYS A 50 4.51 10.96 -3.18
N ILE A 51 4.96 12.01 -2.49
CA ILE A 51 4.30 13.31 -2.58
C ILE A 51 4.79 14.01 -3.85
N LYS A 52 3.86 14.34 -4.75
CA LYS A 52 4.10 15.14 -5.96
C LYS A 52 3.11 16.30 -5.97
N ASP A 53 3.63 17.52 -6.05
CA ASP A 53 2.82 18.75 -6.11
C ASP A 53 1.76 18.85 -5.01
N GLY A 54 2.09 18.39 -3.81
CA GLY A 54 1.20 18.42 -2.64
C GLY A 54 0.15 17.30 -2.59
N VAL A 55 0.19 16.34 -3.51
CA VAL A 55 -0.71 15.17 -3.56
C VAL A 55 0.08 13.88 -3.39
N ALA A 56 -0.47 12.92 -2.64
CA ALA A 56 0.11 11.58 -2.53
C ALA A 56 -0.22 10.76 -3.79
N VAL A 57 0.82 10.37 -4.52
CA VAL A 57 0.73 9.44 -5.65
C VAL A 57 1.19 8.06 -5.16
N THR A 58 0.28 7.10 -5.17
CA THR A 58 0.53 5.75 -4.67
C THR A 58 0.52 4.74 -5.80
N THR A 59 1.58 3.95 -5.89
CA THR A 59 1.71 2.82 -6.82
C THR A 59 1.63 1.52 -6.03
N LEU A 60 0.68 0.66 -6.41
CA LEU A 60 0.51 -0.69 -5.87
C LEU A 60 0.86 -1.70 -6.96
N GLU A 61 1.87 -2.53 -6.70
CA GLU A 61 2.24 -3.66 -7.54
C GLU A 61 1.90 -4.96 -6.80
N GLN A 62 1.16 -5.86 -7.45
CA GLN A 62 0.80 -7.16 -6.90
C GLN A 62 1.05 -8.26 -7.91
N VAL A 63 1.67 -9.35 -7.44
CA VAL A 63 1.90 -10.55 -8.24
C VAL A 63 0.97 -11.65 -7.75
N PHE A 64 0.10 -12.12 -8.62
CA PHE A 64 -0.83 -13.21 -8.35
C PHE A 64 -0.40 -14.48 -9.08
N PHE A 65 -0.49 -15.61 -8.40
CA PHE A 65 -0.25 -16.94 -8.96
C PHE A 65 -1.57 -17.72 -9.04
N ASN A 66 -1.86 -18.33 -10.19
CA ASN A 66 -2.96 -19.26 -10.33
C ASN A 66 -2.45 -20.69 -10.01
N PRO A 67 -2.85 -21.29 -8.88
CA PRO A 67 -2.40 -22.64 -8.50
C PRO A 67 -3.11 -23.76 -9.27
N THR A 68 -4.08 -23.43 -10.13
CA THR A 68 -4.89 -24.42 -10.85
C THR A 68 -4.42 -24.60 -12.29
N GLN A 69 -4.87 -25.70 -12.92
CA GLN A 69 -4.66 -25.93 -14.36
C GLN A 69 -5.73 -25.27 -15.23
N HIS A 70 -6.68 -24.55 -14.62
CA HIS A 70 -7.81 -23.92 -15.31
C HIS A 70 -7.69 -22.40 -15.26
N GLN A 71 -8.34 -21.73 -16.21
CA GLN A 71 -8.46 -20.28 -16.14
C GLN A 71 -9.40 -19.91 -15.00
N LEU A 72 -8.92 -19.05 -14.09
CA LEU A 72 -9.72 -18.50 -13.02
C LEU A 72 -10.20 -17.09 -13.38
N GLN A 73 -11.40 -16.76 -12.93
CA GLN A 73 -11.97 -15.43 -12.98
C GLN A 73 -12.20 -14.97 -11.54
N GLY A 74 -11.93 -13.69 -11.28
CA GLY A 74 -12.17 -13.09 -9.97
C GLY A 74 -12.46 -11.60 -10.08
N SER A 75 -12.99 -11.04 -9.01
CA SER A 75 -13.14 -9.60 -8.84
C SER A 75 -11.97 -9.05 -8.04
N TYR A 76 -11.32 -8.02 -8.55
CA TYR A 76 -10.30 -7.29 -7.82
C TYR A 76 -10.95 -6.17 -7.01
N LEU A 77 -10.84 -6.21 -5.69
CA LEU A 77 -11.32 -5.15 -4.80
C LEU A 77 -10.13 -4.34 -4.28
N PHE A 78 -10.09 -3.07 -4.62
CA PHE A 78 -9.18 -2.08 -4.04
C PHE A 78 -9.96 -1.18 -3.08
N PRO A 79 -9.78 -1.29 -1.75
CA PRO A 79 -10.51 -0.47 -0.80
C PRO A 79 -9.96 0.95 -0.79
N ILE A 80 -10.84 1.93 -1.02
CA ILE A 80 -10.53 3.35 -0.85
C ILE A 80 -11.19 3.81 0.46
N PRO A 81 -10.47 4.51 1.37
CA PRO A 81 -11.07 5.03 2.59
C PRO A 81 -12.15 6.09 2.32
N ASP A 82 -13.22 6.09 3.09
CA ASP A 82 -14.39 6.98 2.92
C ASP A 82 -14.06 8.47 2.86
N MET A 83 -12.99 8.90 3.54
CA MET A 83 -12.60 10.31 3.68
C MET A 83 -11.39 10.69 2.82
N VAL A 84 -11.09 9.95 1.75
CA VAL A 84 -9.98 10.27 0.83
C VAL A 84 -10.54 10.72 -0.51
N SER A 85 -10.14 11.93 -0.93
CA SER A 85 -10.31 12.37 -2.31
C SER A 85 -9.21 11.75 -3.16
N TYR A 86 -9.59 11.00 -4.19
CA TYR A 86 -8.69 10.56 -5.25
C TYR A 86 -9.00 11.36 -6.52
N LYS A 87 -8.02 11.45 -7.42
CA LYS A 87 -8.17 12.17 -8.70
C LYS A 87 -8.16 11.20 -9.87
N ASP A 88 -7.11 10.39 -9.96
CA ASP A 88 -6.86 9.50 -11.08
C ASP A 88 -6.61 8.08 -10.54
N PHE A 89 -7.17 7.07 -11.22
CA PHE A 89 -6.93 5.66 -10.93
C PHE A 89 -6.67 4.94 -12.25
N THR A 90 -5.52 4.26 -12.35
CA THR A 90 -5.12 3.50 -13.52
C THR A 90 -4.67 2.12 -13.06
N MET A 91 -5.20 1.08 -13.71
CA MET A 91 -4.82 -0.31 -13.45
C MET A 91 -4.13 -0.89 -14.68
N LEU A 92 -3.00 -1.55 -14.45
CA LEU A 92 -2.29 -2.30 -15.48
C LEU A 92 -2.31 -3.77 -15.10
N ILE A 93 -2.72 -4.62 -16.04
CA ILE A 93 -2.68 -6.08 -15.90
C ILE A 93 -1.63 -6.60 -16.86
N ASN A 94 -0.57 -7.22 -16.33
CA ASN A 94 0.57 -7.72 -17.12
C ASN A 94 1.16 -6.64 -18.07
N GLY A 95 1.19 -5.39 -17.61
CA GLY A 95 1.71 -4.25 -18.37
C GLY A 95 0.74 -3.62 -19.37
N VAL A 96 -0.50 -4.11 -19.48
CA VAL A 96 -1.54 -3.55 -20.34
C VAL A 96 -2.53 -2.75 -19.50
N GLU A 97 -2.75 -1.48 -19.86
CA GLU A 97 -3.74 -0.61 -19.23
C GLU A 97 -5.17 -1.14 -19.48
N THR A 98 -6.01 -1.12 -18.44
CA THR A 98 -7.39 -1.63 -18.42
C THR A 98 -8.39 -0.51 -18.18
#